data_AF-A0A2S5KJ06-F1
#
_entry.id   AF-A0A2S5KJ06-F1
#
_cell.length_a   1.000
_cell.length_b   1.000
_cell.length_c   1.000
_cell.angle_alpha   90.00
_cell.angle_beta   90.00
_cell.angle_gamma   90.00
#
_symmetry.space_group_name_H-M   'P 1'
#
loop_
_entity.id
_entity.type
_entity.pdbx_description
1 polymer ?
#
loop_
_entity_poly.entity_id
_entity_poly.type
_entity_poly.pdbx_seq_one_letter_code
_entity_poly.pdbx_strand_id
1 'polypeptide(L)'
;MGQAVVNRQPARVQNVVPQKRLVIHPVLKIEASSWRVILIAVLMAMVVASAVAVILSSHWNRKQFNELQQLERQRDRLEVEWGQLLLEESTWSAHSRVETLARDRLHMFSPPPKSIIMVQP
;
A
#
# COMPACT_ATOMS: atom_id res chain seq x y z
N MET A 1 -18.87 -86.57 59.37
CA MET A 1 -17.56 -86.09 58.86
C MET A 1 -17.55 -86.22 57.34
N GLY A 2 -17.18 -85.14 56.62
CA GLY A 2 -16.83 -85.14 55.19
C GLY A 2 -18.00 -85.12 54.19
N GLN A 3 -18.66 -83.98 53.98
CA GLN A 3 -18.34 -82.93 52.97
C GLN A 3 -18.67 -83.31 51.52
N ALA A 4 -19.88 -82.89 51.13
CA ALA A 4 -20.23 -82.23 49.89
C ALA A 4 -19.11 -82.09 48.84
N VAL A 5 -19.14 -82.94 47.80
CA VAL A 5 -18.46 -82.61 46.54
C VAL A 5 -19.50 -82.05 45.59
N VAL A 6 -19.41 -80.73 45.49
CA VAL A 6 -20.25 -79.81 44.73
C VAL A 6 -20.19 -80.10 43.22
N ASN A 7 -21.38 -80.23 42.64
CA ASN A 7 -21.67 -80.20 41.22
C ASN A 7 -21.17 -78.88 40.58
N ARG A 8 -20.38 -78.95 39.51
CA ARG A 8 -20.04 -77.78 38.68
C ARG A 8 -20.21 -78.10 37.19
N GLN A 9 -21.29 -77.59 36.64
CA GLN A 9 -21.46 -77.25 35.24
C GLN A 9 -21.81 -75.74 35.18
N PRO A 10 -21.86 -75.09 34.01
CA PRO A 10 -21.19 -75.34 32.73
C PRO A 10 -20.62 -74.02 32.13
N ALA A 11 -20.18 -74.11 30.88
CA ALA A 11 -20.40 -73.11 29.83
C ALA A 11 -19.23 -72.22 29.36
N ARG A 12 -19.26 -72.12 28.03
CA ARG A 12 -18.98 -70.95 27.19
C ARG A 12 -17.55 -70.84 26.69
N VAL A 13 -17.39 -71.41 25.48
CA VAL A 13 -16.57 -70.85 24.40
C VAL A 13 -16.72 -69.33 24.41
N GLN A 14 -15.71 -68.63 24.89
CA GLN A 14 -15.57 -67.21 24.66
C GLN A 14 -14.30 -67.01 23.86
N ASN A 15 -14.45 -67.17 22.56
CA ASN A 15 -13.65 -66.43 21.59
C ASN A 15 -13.74 -64.96 21.97
N VAL A 16 -12.68 -64.42 22.55
CA VAL A 16 -12.45 -62.98 22.59
C VAL A 16 -11.21 -62.76 21.75
N VAL A 17 -11.41 -62.46 20.47
CA VAL A 17 -10.40 -61.72 19.70
C VAL A 17 -10.11 -60.47 20.55
N PRO A 18 -8.87 -60.25 21.03
CA PRO A 18 -8.59 -59.03 21.77
C PRO A 18 -8.78 -57.86 20.82
N GLN A 19 -9.87 -57.14 21.07
CA GLN A 19 -10.27 -55.89 20.44
C GLN A 19 -9.05 -54.98 20.31
N LYS A 20 -8.76 -54.64 19.05
CA LYS A 20 -8.03 -53.46 18.59
C LYS A 20 -7.93 -52.42 19.70
N ARG A 21 -6.81 -52.42 20.43
CA ARG A 21 -6.46 -51.30 21.27
C ARG A 21 -6.20 -50.16 20.29
N LEU A 22 -7.23 -49.35 20.06
CA LEU A 22 -7.08 -48.07 19.42
C LEU A 22 -6.15 -47.28 20.34
N VAL A 23 -4.86 -47.43 20.12
CA VAL A 23 -3.84 -46.62 20.74
C VAL A 23 -4.07 -45.25 20.13
N ILE A 24 -4.87 -44.43 20.81
CA ILE A 24 -4.85 -43.00 20.60
C ILE A 24 -3.41 -42.61 20.95
N HIS A 25 -2.59 -42.40 19.93
CA HIS A 25 -1.25 -41.86 20.12
C HIS A 25 -1.41 -40.60 20.96
N PRO A 26 -0.72 -40.47 22.10
CA PRO A 26 -0.76 -39.26 22.87
C PRO A 26 -0.12 -38.16 22.02
N VAL A 27 -0.97 -37.33 21.42
CA VAL A 27 -0.62 -36.15 20.59
C VAL A 27 0.16 -35.08 21.35
N LEU A 28 0.55 -35.32 22.61
CA LEU A 28 0.97 -34.27 23.51
C LEU A 28 1.94 -34.79 24.57
N LYS A 29 3.13 -35.25 24.16
CA LYS A 29 4.26 -35.35 25.09
C LYS A 29 4.88 -33.96 25.29
N ILE A 30 4.20 -33.09 26.04
CA ILE A 30 4.69 -31.76 26.49
C ILE A 30 5.63 -31.95 27.68
N GLU A 31 6.69 -32.74 27.54
CA GLU A 31 7.65 -32.96 28.65
C GLU A 31 9.09 -32.77 28.18
N ALA A 32 9.42 -33.11 26.93
CA ALA A 32 10.81 -33.13 26.47
C ALA A 32 11.36 -31.77 26.00
N SER A 33 10.53 -30.72 25.85
CA SER A 33 11.03 -29.47 25.27
C SER A 33 10.18 -28.21 25.50
N SER A 34 9.82 -27.93 26.74
CA SER A 34 9.12 -26.71 27.11
C SER A 34 9.82 -25.44 26.56
N TRP A 35 11.15 -25.44 26.49
CA TRP A 35 11.92 -24.33 25.91
C TRP A 35 11.71 -24.17 24.39
N ARG A 36 11.67 -25.27 23.61
CA ARG A 36 11.41 -25.22 22.16
C ARG A 36 10.00 -24.74 21.86
N VAL A 37 9.01 -25.16 22.66
CA VAL A 37 7.62 -24.73 22.49
C VAL A 37 7.50 -23.22 22.74
N ILE A 38 8.16 -22.72 23.79
CA ILE A 38 8.22 -21.27 24.06
C ILE A 38 8.88 -20.53 22.90
N LEU A 39 10.01 -21.02 22.36
CA LEU A 39 10.65 -20.42 21.19
C LEU A 39 9.72 -20.35 19.97
N ILE A 40 9.01 -21.44 19.67
CA ILE A 40 8.08 -21.48 18.53
C ILE A 40 6.92 -20.51 18.76
N ALA A 41 6.38 -20.42 19.98
CA ALA A 41 5.33 -19.46 20.31
C ALA A 41 5.80 -18.01 20.16
N VAL A 42 7.02 -17.70 20.61
CA VAL A 42 7.63 -16.36 20.44
C VAL A 42 7.86 -16.04 18.97
N LEU A 43 8.38 -16.98 18.18
CA LEU A 43 8.54 -16.81 16.74
C LEU A 43 7.19 -16.56 16.05
N MET A 44 6.16 -17.31 16.41
CA MET A 44 4.81 -17.12 15.86
C MET A 44 4.27 -15.73 16.22
N ALA A 45 4.44 -15.30 17.47
CA ALA A 45 4.05 -13.97 17.92
C ALA A 45 4.79 -12.86 17.16
N MET A 46 6.10 -13.02 16.92
CA MET A 46 6.89 -12.07 16.14
C MET A 46 6.41 -11.98 14.68
N VAL A 47 6.06 -13.10 14.04
CA VAL A 47 5.52 -13.09 12.67
C VAL A 47 4.18 -12.36 12.61
N VAL A 48 3.29 -12.63 13.57
CA VAL A 48 1.98 -11.94 13.65
C VAL A 48 2.19 -10.44 13.91
N ALA A 49 3.07 -10.08 14.84
CA ALA A 49 3.42 -8.69 15.12
C ALA A 49 3.99 -7.99 13.89
N SER A 50 4.86 -8.65 13.13
CA SER A 50 5.41 -8.15 11.87
C SER A 50 4.31 -7.90 10.83
N ALA A 51 3.39 -8.86 10.65
CA ALA A 51 2.27 -8.70 9.73
C ALA A 51 1.39 -7.49 10.09
N VAL A 52 1.06 -7.34 11.38
CA VAL A 52 0.30 -6.18 11.88
C VAL A 52 1.07 -4.88 11.68
N ALA A 53 2.37 -4.86 11.96
CA ALA A 53 3.23 -3.69 11.78
C ALA A 53 3.28 -3.25 10.30
N VAL A 54 3.37 -4.19 9.37
CA VAL A 54 3.34 -3.90 7.92
C VAL A 54 1.98 -3.32 7.51
N ILE A 55 0.88 -3.88 8.00
CA ILE A 55 -0.47 -3.37 7.71
C ILE A 55 -0.64 -1.95 8.26
N LEU A 56 -0.21 -1.70 9.49
CA LEU A 56 -0.24 -0.37 10.09
C LEU A 56 0.64 0.61 9.30
N SER A 57 1.86 0.21 8.93
CA SER A 57 2.75 1.03 8.10
C SER A 57 2.07 1.41 6.77
N SER A 58 1.43 0.46 6.09
CA SER A 58 0.66 0.73 4.86
C SER A 58 -0.52 1.69 5.09
N HIS A 59 -1.22 1.54 6.22
CA HIS A 59 -2.35 2.40 6.56
C HIS A 59 -1.92 3.85 6.86
N TRP A 60 -0.84 4.03 7.63
CA TRP A 60 -0.27 5.35 7.92
C TRP A 60 0.35 5.99 6.67
N ASN A 61 0.98 5.18 5.83
CA ASN A 61 1.57 5.64 4.57
C ASN A 61 0.51 6.29 3.68
N ARG A 62 -0.70 5.72 3.58
CA ARG A 62 -1.81 6.33 2.81
C ARG A 62 -2.19 7.74 3.28
N LYS A 63 -2.12 8.02 4.57
CA LYS A 63 -2.50 9.34 5.12
C LYS A 63 -1.42 10.39 4.84
N GLN A 64 -0.15 10.08 5.11
CA GLN A 64 0.98 10.96 4.84
C GLN A 64 1.19 11.17 3.34
N PHE A 65 0.97 10.13 2.54
CA PHE A 65 1.08 10.19 1.08
C PHE A 65 -0.01 11.06 0.45
N ASN A 66 -1.23 11.06 1.00
CA ASN A 66 -2.30 11.94 0.50
C ASN A 66 -1.98 13.43 0.69
N GLU A 67 -1.38 13.79 1.82
CA GLU A 67 -0.99 15.18 2.11
C GLU A 67 0.15 15.62 1.16
N LEU A 68 1.17 14.78 0.99
CA LEU A 68 2.23 15.00 0.02
C LEU A 68 1.68 15.18 -1.40
N GLN A 69 0.79 14.28 -1.83
CA GLN A 69 0.15 14.33 -3.14
C GLN A 69 -0.71 15.58 -3.34
N GLN A 70 -1.34 16.11 -2.27
CA GLN A 70 -2.07 17.38 -2.36
C GLN A 70 -1.13 18.56 -2.61
N LEU A 71 -0.02 18.64 -1.86
CA LEU A 71 0.96 19.71 -2.04
C LEU A 71 1.62 19.63 -3.43
N GLU A 72 1.96 18.44 -3.90
CA GLU A 72 2.50 18.25 -5.25
C GLU A 72 1.52 18.74 -6.33
N ARG A 73 0.23 18.39 -6.21
CA ARG A 73 -0.80 18.87 -7.15
C ARG A 73 -0.95 20.39 -7.12
N GLN A 74 -0.83 21.02 -5.96
CA GLN A 74 -0.87 22.47 -5.86
C GLN A 74 0.33 23.10 -6.57
N ARG A 75 1.55 22.58 -6.31
CA ARG A 75 2.77 23.05 -6.98
C ARG A 75 2.64 22.92 -8.51
N ASP A 76 2.23 21.76 -9.00
CA ASP A 76 2.10 21.51 -10.44
C ASP A 76 1.08 22.46 -11.08
N ARG A 77 -0.01 22.78 -10.38
CA ARG A 77 -0.99 23.78 -10.86
C ARG A 77 -0.36 25.18 -10.96
N LEU A 78 0.38 25.62 -9.93
CA LEU A 78 1.04 26.93 -9.95
C LEU A 78 2.09 27.00 -11.07
N GLU A 79 2.79 25.90 -11.35
CA GLU A 79 3.79 25.85 -12.42
C GLU A 79 3.15 25.98 -13.81
N VAL A 80 1.97 25.39 -14.01
CA VAL A 80 1.17 25.60 -15.22
C VAL A 80 0.72 27.05 -15.35
N GLU A 81 0.17 27.64 -14.28
CA GLU A 81 -0.26 29.05 -14.28
C GLU A 81 0.92 29.99 -14.55
N TRP A 82 2.08 29.74 -13.93
CA TRP A 82 3.32 30.49 -14.19
C TRP A 82 3.77 30.36 -15.66
N GLY A 83 3.72 29.15 -16.22
CA GLY A 83 4.07 28.91 -17.63
C GLY A 83 3.15 29.67 -18.58
N GLN A 84 1.85 29.74 -18.29
CA GLN A 84 0.90 30.55 -19.05
C GLN A 84 1.24 32.04 -18.98
N LEU A 85 1.47 32.57 -17.78
CA LEU A 85 1.86 33.97 -17.60
C LEU A 85 3.17 34.31 -18.33
N LEU A 86 4.14 33.39 -18.34
CA LEU A 86 5.40 33.60 -19.04
C LEU A 86 5.22 33.62 -20.57
N LEU A 87 4.32 32.79 -21.10
CA LEU A 87 3.96 32.82 -22.51
C LEU A 87 3.24 34.12 -22.88
N GLU A 88 2.36 34.61 -22.00
CA GLU A 88 1.75 35.93 -22.14
C GLU A 88 2.83 37.03 -22.15
N GLU A 89 3.74 37.06 -21.17
CA GLU A 89 4.79 38.07 -21.08
C GLU A 89 5.76 38.04 -22.28
N SER A 90 6.17 36.85 -22.72
CA SER A 90 7.08 36.69 -23.87
C SER A 90 6.48 37.26 -25.16
N THR A 91 5.16 37.16 -25.33
CA THR A 91 4.44 37.71 -26.48
C THR A 91 4.47 39.25 -26.48
N TRP A 92 4.37 39.88 -25.30
CA TRP A 92 4.40 41.34 -25.15
C TRP A 92 5.83 41.91 -25.19
N SER A 93 6.79 41.20 -24.61
CA SER A 93 8.20 41.61 -24.57
C SER A 93 8.87 41.57 -25.94
N ALA A 94 8.55 40.59 -26.78
CA ALA A 94 9.05 40.54 -28.15
C ALA A 94 8.53 41.73 -28.98
N HIS A 95 7.24 42.09 -28.85
CA HIS A 95 6.65 43.21 -29.59
C HIS A 95 7.17 44.57 -29.11
N SER A 96 7.18 44.82 -27.80
CA SER A 96 7.68 46.08 -27.20
C SER A 96 9.13 46.37 -27.58
N ARG A 97 9.99 45.35 -27.57
CA ARG A 97 11.40 45.50 -27.91
C ARG A 97 11.61 45.78 -29.41
N VAL A 98 10.80 45.16 -30.28
CA VAL A 98 10.83 45.43 -31.73
C VAL A 98 10.30 46.83 -32.04
N GLU A 99 9.23 47.28 -31.37
CA GLU A 99 8.68 48.62 -31.58
C GLU A 99 9.67 49.71 -31.14
N THR A 100 10.31 49.54 -29.98
CA THR A 100 11.34 50.46 -29.50
C THR A 100 12.51 50.50 -30.49
N LEU A 101 12.96 49.34 -30.98
CA LEU A 101 14.04 49.28 -31.96
C LEU A 101 13.65 49.92 -33.30
N ALA A 102 12.43 49.74 -33.78
CA ALA A 102 11.93 50.37 -35.01
C ALA A 102 11.79 51.89 -34.86
N ARG A 103 11.34 52.36 -33.70
CA ARG A 103 11.21 53.78 -33.40
C ARG A 103 12.58 54.46 -33.28
N ASP A 104 13.53 53.84 -32.59
CA ASP A 104 14.84 54.43 -32.29
C ASP A 104 15.85 54.26 -33.43
N ARG A 105 15.86 53.11 -34.12
CA ARG A 105 16.84 52.83 -35.18
C ARG A 105 16.34 53.13 -36.58
N LEU A 106 15.03 53.02 -36.81
CA LEU A 106 14.42 53.23 -38.14
C LEU A 106 13.62 54.53 -38.20
N HIS A 107 13.58 55.32 -37.12
CA HIS A 107 12.78 56.55 -36.99
C HIS A 107 11.30 56.35 -37.38
N MET A 108 10.76 55.14 -37.19
CA MET A 108 9.35 54.87 -37.50
C MET A 108 8.46 55.49 -36.41
N PHE A 109 7.57 56.39 -36.82
CA PHE A 109 6.52 56.95 -35.97
C PHE A 109 5.15 56.60 -36.55
N SER A 110 4.16 56.42 -35.68
CA SER A 110 2.79 56.15 -36.12
C SER A 110 2.24 57.37 -36.87
N PRO A 111 1.83 57.23 -38.15
CA PRO A 111 1.42 58.36 -38.96
C PRO A 111 0.12 58.98 -38.41
N PRO A 112 0.02 60.32 -38.35
CA PRO A 112 -1.18 60.99 -37.87
C PRO A 112 -2.40 60.67 -38.75
N PRO A 113 -3.62 60.64 -38.19
CA PRO A 113 -4.83 60.19 -38.90
C PRO A 113 -5.16 60.96 -40.20
N LYS A 114 -4.54 62.12 -40.41
CA LYS A 114 -4.70 62.94 -41.63
C LYS A 114 -3.88 62.44 -42.84
N SER A 115 -2.98 61.47 -42.68
CA SER A 115 -2.12 60.97 -43.77
C SER A 115 -2.42 59.52 -44.19
N ILE A 116 -3.56 58.97 -43.79
CA ILE A 116 -3.97 57.61 -44.18
C ILE A 116 -4.82 57.71 -45.44
N ILE A 117 -4.27 57.28 -46.58
CA ILE A 117 -4.99 57.11 -47.84
C ILE A 117 -5.25 55.63 -48.05
N MET A 118 -6.52 55.24 -48.00
CA MET A 118 -6.96 53.86 -48.17
C MET A 118 -7.18 53.61 -49.67
N VAL A 119 -6.37 52.73 -50.26
CA VAL A 119 -6.54 52.30 -51.65
C VAL A 119 -7.39 51.05 -51.63
N GLN A 120 -8.61 51.12 -52.19
CA GLN A 120 -9.44 49.95 -52.43
C GLN A 120 -8.94 49.22 -53.69
N PRO A 121 -8.94 47.88 -53.69
CA PRO A 121 -8.41 47.07 -54.78
C PRO A 121 -9.16 47.24 -56.10
#